data_AF-A0A950JFC3-F1
#
_entry.id   AF-A0A950JFC3-F1
#
_cell.length_a   1.000
_cell.length_b   1.000
_cell.length_c   1.000
_cell.angle_alpha   90.00
_cell.angle_beta   90.00
_cell.angle_gamma   90.00
#
_symmetry.space_group_name_H-M   'P 1'
#
loop_
_entity.id
_entity.type
_entity.pdbx_description
1 polymer ?
#
loop_
_entity_poly.entity_id
_entity_poly.type
_entity_poly.pdbx_seq_one_letter_code
_entity_poly.pdbx_strand_id
1 'polypeptide(L)'
;MVAVSFGITVLLLERFGGPPDDCDGDRLIAMNPPFDSNGGKAFVAHIQVPGADTNEMPRRSTLVVCEDHKRLGPAHTLHEDIRGTGRGRYSHWGADVIFSSSDDSDPNTNRRRYSYLAK
;
A
#
# COMPACT_ATOMS: atom_id res chain seq x y z
N MET A 1 0.95 34.11 53.53
CA MET A 1 -0.10 33.82 52.53
C MET A 1 -0.08 34.93 51.50
N VAL A 2 0.65 34.75 50.39
CA VAL A 2 0.58 35.58 49.18
C VAL A 2 0.78 34.62 48.02
N ALA A 3 -0.24 34.51 47.19
CA ALA A 3 -0.23 33.74 45.96
C ALA A 3 0.47 34.54 44.86
N VAL A 4 1.29 33.87 44.05
CA VAL A 4 1.70 34.38 42.74
C VAL A 4 1.42 33.28 41.73
N SER A 5 0.28 33.42 41.06
CA SER A 5 -0.04 32.67 39.86
C SER A 5 0.82 33.15 38.70
N PHE A 6 1.48 32.23 38.02
CA PHE A 6 1.85 32.40 36.61
C PHE A 6 1.20 31.25 35.85
N GLY A 7 0.13 31.57 35.13
CA GLY A 7 -0.31 30.74 34.03
C GLY A 7 0.59 30.93 32.81
N ILE A 8 0.19 30.24 31.73
CA ILE A 8 0.57 30.42 30.33
C ILE A 8 1.56 29.37 29.81
N THR A 9 0.98 28.45 29.03
CA THR A 9 1.52 27.93 27.76
C THR A 9 2.65 26.91 27.92
N VAL A 10 2.50 25.64 27.57
CA VAL A 10 1.93 25.09 26.34
C VAL A 10 1.29 23.75 26.72
N LEU A 11 0.02 23.57 26.34
CA LEU A 11 -0.54 22.24 26.10
C LEU A 11 0.20 21.66 24.87
N LEU A 12 1.47 21.28 25.01
CA LEU A 12 2.18 20.56 23.97
C LEU A 12 1.70 19.13 24.09
N LEU A 13 0.50 18.92 23.56
CA LEU A 13 0.10 17.66 22.99
C LEU A 13 1.36 17.05 22.35
N GLU A 14 1.84 15.96 22.93
CA GLU A 14 2.64 14.94 22.25
C GLU A 14 1.80 14.39 21.08
N ARG A 15 1.53 15.23 20.10
CA ARG A 15 1.33 14.82 18.73
C ARG A 15 2.67 15.19 18.08
N PHE A 16 3.46 14.29 17.53
CA PHE A 16 3.06 13.17 16.72
C PHE A 16 4.23 12.18 16.66
N GLY A 17 3.95 10.93 16.97
CA GLY A 17 4.87 9.82 16.75
C GLY A 17 4.14 8.51 16.87
N GLY A 18 2.90 8.44 16.36
CA GLY A 18 2.31 7.13 16.06
C GLY A 18 3.26 6.38 15.13
N PRO A 19 3.31 5.04 15.16
CA PRO A 19 4.10 4.30 14.19
C PRO A 19 3.74 4.82 12.79
N PRO A 20 4.74 5.10 11.92
CA PRO A 20 4.46 5.65 10.60
C PRO A 20 3.44 4.76 9.91
N ASP A 21 2.43 5.40 9.30
CA ASP A 21 1.47 4.68 8.46
C ASP A 21 2.26 3.87 7.43
N ASP A 22 1.86 2.63 7.15
CA ASP A 22 2.64 1.72 6.27
C ASP A 22 3.06 2.36 4.93
N CYS A 23 2.30 3.36 4.44
CA CYS A 23 2.56 4.08 3.19
C CYS A 23 3.24 5.46 3.35
N ASP A 24 3.75 5.80 4.53
CA ASP A 24 4.45 7.06 4.81
C ASP A 24 5.81 6.85 5.50
N GLY A 25 6.34 5.62 5.44
CA GLY A 25 7.60 5.25 6.08
C GLY A 25 8.76 5.07 5.10
N ASP A 26 9.98 5.26 5.60
CA ASP A 26 11.25 5.12 4.85
C ASP A 26 11.55 3.69 4.35
N ARG A 27 10.71 2.70 4.72
CA ARG A 27 10.88 1.28 4.35
C ARG A 27 10.17 0.89 3.05
N LEU A 28 9.49 1.82 2.39
CA LEU A 28 8.80 1.56 1.13
C LEU A 28 9.80 1.27 0.00
N ILE A 29 9.54 0.20 -0.75
CA ILE A 29 10.30 -0.16 -1.94
C ILE A 29 9.45 0.17 -3.17
N ALA A 30 10.02 0.90 -4.13
CA ALA A 30 9.30 1.31 -5.33
C ALA A 30 8.99 0.12 -6.26
N MET A 31 7.75 0.08 -6.75
CA MET A 31 7.34 -0.76 -7.88
C MET A 31 7.51 0.12 -9.12
N ASN A 32 8.58 -0.09 -9.89
CA ASN A 32 8.89 0.79 -11.01
C ASN A 32 8.12 0.38 -12.28
N PRO A 33 7.50 1.33 -13.01
CA PRO A 33 6.93 1.06 -14.33
C PRO A 33 8.04 0.83 -15.39
N PRO A 34 7.71 0.25 -16.57
CA PRO A 34 6.37 -0.15 -16.97
C PRO A 34 5.90 -1.43 -16.27
N PHE A 35 4.62 -1.45 -15.89
CA PHE A 35 3.90 -2.62 -15.42
C PHE A 35 3.25 -3.34 -16.60
N ASP A 36 3.34 -4.67 -16.62
CA ASP A 36 2.73 -5.48 -17.66
C ASP A 36 1.22 -5.51 -17.49
N SER A 37 0.47 -5.34 -18.58
CA SER A 37 -0.99 -5.52 -18.54
C SER A 37 -1.32 -6.99 -18.33
N ASN A 38 -2.23 -7.28 -17.39
CA ASN A 38 -2.77 -8.61 -17.13
C ASN A 38 -4.26 -8.72 -17.51
N GLY A 39 -4.72 -7.84 -18.40
CA GLY A 39 -6.10 -7.77 -18.88
C GLY A 39 -7.03 -6.98 -17.96
N GLY A 40 -8.09 -6.42 -18.55
CA GLY A 40 -9.05 -5.58 -17.82
C GLY A 40 -8.35 -4.42 -17.12
N LYS A 41 -8.58 -4.31 -15.81
CA LYS A 41 -7.99 -3.28 -14.92
C LYS A 41 -6.69 -3.72 -14.24
N ALA A 42 -6.20 -4.94 -14.52
CA ALA A 42 -5.08 -5.54 -13.81
C ALA A 42 -3.73 -5.29 -14.50
N PHE A 43 -2.72 -5.04 -13.67
CA PHE A 43 -1.32 -4.85 -14.03
C PHE A 43 -0.43 -5.71 -13.15
N VAL A 44 0.77 -6.03 -13.63
CA VAL A 44 1.75 -6.88 -12.95
C VAL A 44 3.00 -6.06 -12.66
N ALA A 45 3.44 -6.11 -11.41
CA ALA A 45 4.75 -5.65 -10.99
C ALA A 45 5.55 -6.84 -10.45
N HIS A 46 6.75 -7.04 -10.97
CA HIS A 46 7.65 -8.09 -10.51
C HIS A 46 8.35 -7.65 -9.23
N ILE A 47 8.08 -8.33 -8.12
CA ILE A 47 8.70 -8.08 -6.83
C ILE A 47 9.30 -9.39 -6.30
N GLN A 48 10.62 -9.48 -6.24
CA GLN A 48 11.30 -10.71 -5.82
C GLN A 48 11.29 -10.85 -4.28
N VAL A 49 10.10 -10.99 -3.70
CA VAL A 49 9.87 -11.02 -2.25
C VAL A 49 9.17 -12.33 -1.89
N PRO A 50 9.66 -13.08 -0.88
CA PRO A 50 9.01 -14.31 -0.45
C PRO A 50 7.68 -14.04 0.26
N GLY A 51 6.90 -15.10 0.49
CA GLY A 51 5.65 -15.00 1.26
C GLY A 51 4.44 -14.56 0.44
N ALA A 52 4.43 -14.80 -0.87
CA ALA A 52 3.23 -14.72 -1.69
C ALA A 52 2.12 -15.63 -1.17
N ASP A 53 0.88 -15.37 -1.54
CA ASP A 53 -0.21 -16.31 -1.28
C ASP A 53 -0.06 -17.56 -2.14
N THR A 54 -0.71 -18.64 -1.71
CA THR A 54 -0.90 -19.86 -2.51
C THR A 54 -2.35 -20.30 -2.41
N ASN A 55 -2.75 -21.31 -3.20
CA ASN A 55 -4.08 -21.89 -3.08
C ASN A 55 -4.31 -22.50 -1.69
N GLU A 56 -3.28 -23.08 -1.08
CA GLU A 56 -3.32 -23.72 0.24
C GLU A 56 -3.27 -22.70 1.38
N MET A 57 -2.59 -21.56 1.17
CA MET A 57 -2.46 -20.48 2.14
C MET A 57 -2.82 -19.14 1.50
N PRO A 58 -4.12 -18.87 1.25
CA PRO A 58 -4.57 -17.73 0.44
C PRO A 58 -4.51 -16.38 1.15
N ARG A 59 -4.02 -16.34 2.40
CA ARG A 59 -3.85 -15.13 3.21
C ARG A 59 -2.51 -15.12 3.94
N ARG A 60 -1.50 -15.77 3.35
CA ARG A 60 -0.16 -15.88 3.94
C ARG A 60 0.57 -14.56 3.86
N SER A 61 0.33 -13.79 2.80
CA SER A 61 1.13 -12.62 2.53
C SER A 61 0.90 -11.50 3.54
N THR A 62 1.99 -10.87 3.97
CA THR A 62 1.96 -9.67 4.83
C THR A 62 2.25 -8.39 4.04
N LEU A 63 2.39 -8.52 2.70
CA LEU A 63 2.72 -7.43 1.81
C LEU A 63 1.65 -6.34 1.88
N VAL A 64 2.08 -5.09 1.94
CA VAL A 64 1.23 -3.91 1.79
C VAL A 64 1.62 -3.20 0.51
N VAL A 65 0.65 -2.91 -0.35
CA VAL A 65 0.86 -2.12 -1.56
C VAL A 65 0.31 -0.72 -1.35
N CYS A 66 1.07 0.28 -1.79
CA CYS A 66 0.77 1.69 -1.64
C CYS A 66 0.71 2.36 -3.02
N GLU A 67 -0.28 3.23 -3.17
CA GLU A 67 -0.39 4.20 -4.24
C GLU A 67 -0.23 5.60 -3.62
N ASP A 68 0.84 6.29 -4.00
CA ASP A 68 1.38 7.47 -3.35
C ASP A 68 1.62 7.24 -1.84
N HIS A 69 0.74 7.77 -0.99
CA HIS A 69 0.79 7.66 0.48
C HIS A 69 -0.39 6.88 1.04
N LYS A 70 -1.15 6.17 0.19
CA LYS A 70 -2.37 5.46 0.57
C LYS A 70 -2.26 3.98 0.26
N ARG A 71 -2.78 3.14 1.16
CA ARG A 71 -2.85 1.69 0.94
C ARG A 71 -3.83 1.39 -0.19
N LEU A 72 -3.40 0.54 -1.10
CA LEU A 72 -4.30 -0.19 -1.98
C LEU A 72 -4.97 -1.34 -1.23
N GLY A 73 -6.14 -1.73 -1.69
CA GLY A 73 -6.84 -2.90 -1.19
C GLY A 73 -8.22 -3.10 -1.84
N PRO A 74 -8.90 -4.22 -1.53
CA PRO A 74 -8.46 -5.27 -0.62
C PRO A 74 -7.25 -6.09 -1.13
N ALA A 75 -6.45 -6.58 -0.18
CA ALA A 75 -5.39 -7.57 -0.42
C ALA A 75 -5.97 -8.99 -0.58
N HIS A 76 -5.15 -9.94 -1.03
CA HIS A 76 -5.55 -11.35 -1.20
C HIS A 76 -6.75 -11.52 -2.14
N THR A 77 -6.83 -10.66 -3.17
CA THR A 77 -7.96 -10.66 -4.09
C THR A 77 -7.73 -11.67 -5.21
N LEU A 78 -8.76 -12.43 -5.59
CA LEU A 78 -8.74 -13.25 -6.80
C LEU A 78 -8.38 -12.41 -8.04
N HIS A 79 -7.56 -12.96 -8.93
CA HIS A 79 -7.09 -12.23 -10.11
C HIS A 79 -8.23 -11.77 -11.02
N GLU A 80 -9.31 -12.56 -11.11
CA GLU A 80 -10.52 -12.19 -11.87
C GLU A 80 -11.17 -10.90 -11.32
N ASP A 81 -11.29 -10.76 -10.00
CA ASP A 81 -11.85 -9.56 -9.38
C ASP A 81 -10.96 -8.33 -9.56
N ILE A 82 -9.64 -8.52 -9.63
CA ILE A 82 -8.72 -7.43 -9.96
C ILE A 82 -8.96 -6.96 -11.40
N ARG A 83 -9.08 -7.89 -12.35
CA ARG A 83 -9.34 -7.56 -13.77
C ARG A 83 -10.71 -6.90 -13.97
N GLY A 84 -11.74 -7.45 -13.34
CA GLY A 84 -13.13 -7.05 -13.56
C GLY A 84 -13.55 -5.83 -12.73
N THR A 85 -13.23 -5.84 -11.43
CA THR A 85 -13.66 -4.78 -10.49
C THR A 85 -12.58 -3.73 -10.29
N GLY A 86 -11.32 -4.12 -10.19
CA GLY A 86 -10.20 -3.19 -9.92
C GLY A 86 -10.34 -2.47 -8.58
N ARG A 87 -10.26 -1.13 -8.59
CA ARG A 87 -10.41 -0.21 -7.45
C ARG A 87 -9.40 -0.45 -6.33
N GLY A 88 -8.13 -0.62 -6.69
CA GLY A 88 -7.05 -0.82 -5.74
C GLY A 88 -6.88 -2.25 -5.25
N ARG A 89 -7.63 -3.22 -5.76
CA ARG A 89 -7.45 -4.64 -5.41
C ARG A 89 -6.07 -5.12 -5.82
N TYR A 90 -5.49 -6.02 -5.03
CA TYR A 90 -4.25 -6.70 -5.39
C TYR A 90 -4.11 -8.11 -4.81
N SER A 91 -3.18 -8.86 -5.39
CA SER A 91 -2.73 -10.20 -5.00
C SER A 91 -1.21 -10.25 -5.05
N HIS A 92 -0.58 -10.80 -4.02
CA HIS A 92 0.84 -11.17 -4.07
C HIS A 92 0.92 -12.65 -4.46
N TRP A 93 1.35 -12.93 -5.69
CA TRP A 93 1.29 -14.25 -6.29
C TRP A 93 2.63 -14.62 -6.93
N GLY A 94 3.27 -15.69 -6.46
CA GLY A 94 4.60 -16.08 -6.94
C GLY A 94 5.65 -15.01 -6.67
N ALA A 95 6.21 -14.43 -7.73
CA ALA A 95 7.18 -13.33 -7.68
C ALA A 95 6.58 -11.98 -8.09
N ASP A 96 5.24 -11.89 -8.09
CA ASP A 96 4.51 -10.79 -8.69
C ASP A 96 3.49 -10.19 -7.72
N VAL A 97 3.25 -8.89 -7.89
CA VAL A 97 2.03 -8.24 -7.43
C VAL A 97 1.15 -8.01 -8.64
N ILE A 98 -0.01 -8.65 -8.65
CA ILE A 98 -1.09 -8.37 -9.59
C ILE A 98 -1.99 -7.35 -8.91
N PHE A 99 -2.19 -6.18 -9.51
CA PHE A 99 -2.93 -5.08 -8.88
C PHE A 99 -3.71 -4.24 -9.89
N SER A 100 -4.57 -3.37 -9.35
CA SER A 100 -5.24 -2.30 -10.08
C SER A 100 -4.97 -0.98 -9.35
N SER A 101 -4.97 0.15 -10.06
CA SER A 101 -4.95 1.46 -9.41
C SER A 101 -6.26 1.73 -8.66
N SER A 102 -6.25 2.69 -7.74
CA SER A 102 -7.41 2.96 -6.87
C SER A 102 -8.66 3.46 -7.61
N ASP A 103 -8.47 4.08 -8.78
CA ASP A 103 -9.49 4.64 -9.65
C ASP A 103 -9.51 4.01 -11.05
N ASP A 104 -8.85 2.86 -11.22
CA ASP A 104 -8.75 2.10 -12.47
C ASP A 104 -8.04 2.82 -13.62
N SER A 105 -7.37 3.95 -13.36
CA SER A 105 -6.47 4.58 -14.32
C SER A 105 -5.23 3.72 -14.59
N ASP A 106 -4.64 3.84 -15.78
CA ASP A 106 -3.43 3.09 -16.13
C ASP A 106 -2.24 3.53 -15.25
N PRO A 107 -1.66 2.64 -14.42
CA PRO A 107 -0.57 2.97 -13.51
C PRO A 107 0.74 3.35 -14.22
N ASN A 108 0.87 3.07 -15.53
CA ASN A 108 2.01 3.52 -16.32
C ASN A 108 1.90 4.98 -16.77
N THR A 109 0.70 5.58 -16.71
CA THR A 109 0.46 6.93 -17.25
C THR A 109 -0.22 7.88 -16.26
N ASN A 110 -0.79 7.38 -15.16
CA ASN A 110 -1.52 8.18 -14.18
C ASN A 110 -0.63 9.06 -13.27
N ARG A 111 0.70 8.97 -13.41
CA ARG A 111 1.72 9.77 -12.69
C ARG A 111 1.70 9.59 -11.17
N ARG A 112 1.22 8.45 -10.67
CA ARG A 112 1.28 8.07 -9.25
C ARG A 112 2.51 7.24 -8.96
N ARG A 113 2.95 7.23 -7.70
CA ARG A 113 4.03 6.35 -7.24
C ARG A 113 3.44 5.07 -6.69
N TYR A 114 3.93 3.93 -7.14
CA TYR A 114 3.57 2.63 -6.59
C TYR A 114 4.72 2.08 -5.77
N SER A 115 4.42 1.53 -4.60
CA SER A 115 5.42 0.96 -3.71
C SER A 115 4.84 -0.16 -2.87
N TYR A 116 5.72 -0.95 -2.27
CA TYR A 116 5.33 -2.00 -1.34
C TYR A 116 6.16 -1.97 -0.05
N LEU A 117 5.59 -2.58 0.98
CA LEU A 117 6.25 -2.91 2.24
C LEU A 117 6.00 -4.38 2.57
N ALA A 118 7.06 -5.13 2.81
CA ALA A 118 6.98 -6.48 3.38
C ALA A 118 7.17 -6.40 4.90
N LYS A 119 6.28 -7.05 5.66
CA LYS A 119 6.33 -7.10 7.12
C LYS A 119 6.83 -8.44 7.62
#